data_AF-A0A497MGC2-F1
#
_entry.id   AF-A0A497MGC2-F1
#
_cell.length_a   1.000
_cell.length_b   1.000
_cell.length_c   1.000
_cell.angle_alpha   90.00
_cell.angle_beta   90.00
_cell.angle_gamma   90.00
#
_symmetry.space_group_name_H-M   'P 1'
#
loop_
_entity.id
_entity.type
_entity.pdbx_description
1 polymer ?
#
loop_
_entity_poly.entity_id
_entity_poly.type
_entity_poly.pdbx_seq_one_letter_code
_entity_poly.pdbx_strand_id
1 'polypeptide(L)'
;MTCGPLEEELGWRGYALPRLQTRHTTLVSSVTLGIIWAFWHLPLNFMAQPPGPQYQATIGMFLGSVVTMAFMSVLFTWLYNNTGGSVFVTLLFHTIVNLSTYVVFPVFETQTGPLYY
;
A
#
# COMPACT_ATOMS: atom_id res chain seq x y z
N MET A 1 7.52 15.42 0.46
CA MET A 1 7.91 14.29 1.34
C MET A 1 8.00 13.04 0.45
N THR A 2 9.20 12.67 0.00
CA THR A 2 9.41 11.57 -0.97
C THR A 2 10.06 10.33 -0.35
N CYS A 3 10.25 10.30 0.99
CA CYS A 3 11.04 9.26 1.66
C CYS A 3 10.33 7.89 1.71
N GLY A 4 9.01 7.86 1.99
CA GLY A 4 8.26 6.61 2.19
C GLY A 4 8.25 5.68 0.96
N PRO A 5 7.75 6.14 -0.21
CA PRO A 5 7.67 5.30 -1.40
C PRO A 5 9.02 4.76 -1.86
N LEU A 6 10.09 5.53 -1.63
CA LEU A 6 11.44 5.20 -2.09
C LEU A 6 12.02 4.02 -1.32
N GLU A 7 11.90 4.02 0.00
CA GLU A 7 12.33 2.90 0.85
C GLU A 7 11.48 1.65 0.61
N GLU A 8 10.17 1.83 0.44
CA GLU A 8 9.23 0.74 0.21
C GLU A 8 9.48 0.03 -1.13
N GLU A 9 9.58 0.76 -2.24
CA GLU A 9 9.76 0.12 -3.55
C GLU A 9 11.13 -0.56 -3.70
N LEU A 10 12.18 -0.02 -3.07
CA LEU A 10 13.50 -0.67 -3.05
C LEU A 10 13.46 -2.02 -2.32
N GLY A 11 12.76 -2.11 -1.19
CA GLY A 11 12.58 -3.36 -0.45
C GLY A 11 11.65 -4.33 -1.16
N TRP A 12 10.45 -3.88 -1.52
CA TRP A 12 9.41 -4.74 -2.08
C TRP A 12 9.73 -5.16 -3.51
N ARG A 13 9.97 -4.20 -4.40
CA ARG A 13 10.11 -4.47 -5.85
C ARG A 13 11.57 -4.60 -6.25
N GLY A 14 12.48 -3.94 -5.55
CA GLY A 14 13.93 -4.08 -5.77
C GLY A 14 14.53 -5.36 -5.18
N TYR A 15 13.98 -5.92 -4.09
CA TYR A 15 14.56 -7.09 -3.42
C TYR A 15 13.61 -8.30 -3.33
N ALA A 16 12.41 -8.13 -2.77
CA ALA A 16 11.53 -9.24 -2.42
C ALA A 16 10.81 -9.86 -3.63
N LEU A 17 10.24 -9.03 -4.51
CA LEU A 17 9.43 -9.46 -5.65
C LEU A 17 10.21 -10.32 -6.66
N PRO A 18 11.42 -9.93 -7.11
CA PRO A 18 12.18 -10.76 -8.05
C PRO A 18 12.51 -12.14 -7.48
N ARG A 19 12.81 -12.21 -6.17
CA ARG A 19 13.10 -13.47 -5.48
C ARG A 19 11.86 -14.35 -5.36
N LEU A 20 10.70 -13.78 -5.03
CA LEU A 20 9.43 -14.52 -5.00
C LEU A 20 9.06 -15.08 -6.38
N GLN A 21 9.24 -14.28 -7.44
CA GLN A 21 8.95 -14.69 -8.82
C GLN A 21 9.88 -15.81 -9.34
N THR A 22 11.05 -16.03 -8.72
CA THR A 22 11.91 -17.18 -9.08
C THR A 22 11.34 -18.52 -8.61
N ARG A 23 10.45 -18.52 -7.60
CA ARG A 23 9.89 -19.73 -6.98
C ARG A 23 8.38 -19.88 -7.13
N HIS A 24 7.69 -18.78 -7.45
CA HIS A 24 6.23 -18.72 -7.54
C HIS A 24 5.78 -17.98 -8.79
N THR A 25 4.51 -18.16 -9.16
CA THR A 25 3.92 -17.40 -10.26
C THR A 25 3.82 -15.92 -9.91
N THR A 26 3.71 -15.06 -10.93
CA THR A 26 3.55 -13.62 -10.77
C THR A 26 2.39 -13.27 -9.85
N LEU A 27 1.24 -13.94 -10.01
CA LEU A 27 0.05 -13.68 -9.20
C LEU A 27 0.26 -14.07 -7.73
N VAL A 28 0.82 -15.26 -7.47
CA VAL A 28 1.11 -15.71 -6.10
C VAL A 28 2.09 -14.75 -5.43
N SER A 29 3.17 -14.40 -6.13
CA SER A 29 4.17 -13.44 -5.63
C SER A 29 3.54 -12.09 -5.29
N SER A 30 2.65 -11.58 -6.16
CA SER A 30 1.97 -10.30 -5.97
C SER A 30 1.04 -10.31 -4.75
N VAL A 31 0.23 -11.35 -4.61
CA VAL A 31 -0.75 -11.47 -3.52
C VAL A 31 -0.03 -11.66 -2.19
N THR A 32 0.98 -12.53 -2.12
CA THR A 32 1.80 -12.71 -0.92
C THR A 32 2.44 -11.38 -0.50
N LEU A 33 3.02 -10.65 -1.46
CA LEU A 33 3.61 -9.35 -1.17
C LEU A 33 2.59 -8.33 -0.69
N GLY A 34 1.39 -8.30 -1.28
CA GLY A 34 0.31 -7.39 -0.89
C GLY A 34 -0.25 -7.68 0.50
N ILE A 35 -0.32 -8.95 0.89
CA ILE A 35 -0.68 -9.35 2.26
C ILE A 35 0.38 -8.87 3.24
N ILE A 36 1.67 -9.19 2.99
CA ILE A 36 2.78 -8.76 3.85
C ILE A 36 2.79 -7.24 3.99
N TRP A 37 2.53 -6.52 2.89
CA TRP A 37 2.46 -5.06 2.88
C TRP A 37 1.29 -4.52 3.72
N ALA A 38 0.13 -5.17 3.69
CA ALA A 38 -0.99 -4.82 4.58
C ALA A 38 -0.68 -5.04 6.06
N PHE A 39 0.01 -6.14 6.38
CA PHE A 39 0.50 -6.38 7.75
C PHE A 39 1.55 -5.37 8.18
N TRP A 40 2.43 -4.92 7.28
CA TRP A 40 3.40 -3.86 7.55
C TRP A 40 2.73 -2.54 7.93
N HIS A 41 1.53 -2.26 7.41
CA HIS A 41 0.75 -1.06 7.72
C HIS A 41 -0.09 -1.17 9.00
N LEU A 42 -0.12 -2.32 9.67
CA LEU A 42 -0.88 -2.52 10.91
C LEU A 42 -0.55 -1.48 12.00
N PRO A 43 0.72 -1.23 12.36
CA PRO A 43 1.04 -0.28 13.43
C PRO A 43 0.49 1.10 13.14
N LEU A 44 0.57 1.55 11.88
CA LEU A 44 0.04 2.85 11.46
C LEU A 44 -1.49 2.91 11.60
N ASN A 45 -2.18 1.85 11.16
CA ASN A 45 -3.65 1.77 11.24
C ASN A 45 -4.17 1.75 12.68
N PHE A 46 -3.43 1.14 13.60
CA PHE A 46 -3.84 1.02 15.02
C PHE A 46 -3.35 2.19 15.90
N MET A 47 -2.20 2.80 15.61
CA MET A 47 -1.65 3.92 16.41
C MET A 47 -2.20 5.29 16.00
N ALA A 48 -2.75 5.44 14.79
CA ALA A 48 -3.31 6.71 14.32
C ALA A 48 -4.72 7.01 14.86
N GLN A 49 -5.36 6.07 15.56
CA GLN A 49 -6.72 6.23 16.07
C GLN A 49 -6.72 6.40 17.60
N PRO A 50 -7.39 7.42 18.17
CA PRO A 50 -7.57 7.52 19.61
C PRO A 50 -8.29 6.29 20.19
N PRO A 51 -7.98 5.82 21.41
CA PRO A 51 -8.67 4.69 22.01
C PRO A 51 -10.17 4.99 22.16
N GLY A 52 -11.05 4.17 21.57
CA GLY A 52 -12.50 4.35 21.64
C GLY A 52 -13.31 3.25 20.91
N PRO A 53 -14.66 3.35 20.87
CA PRO A 53 -15.56 2.37 20.23
C PRO A 53 -15.28 2.09 18.73
N GLN A 54 -14.40 2.90 18.13
CA GLN A 54 -13.90 2.81 16.76
C GLN A 54 -13.03 1.56 16.50
N TYR A 55 -12.61 0.84 17.57
CA TYR A 55 -11.85 -0.41 17.48
C TYR A 55 -12.57 -1.54 16.72
N GLN A 56 -13.91 -1.62 16.78
CA GLN A 56 -14.67 -2.60 15.99
C GLN A 56 -14.70 -2.26 14.50
N ALA A 57 -14.75 -0.97 14.15
CA ALA A 57 -14.58 -0.51 12.77
C ALA A 57 -13.15 -0.76 12.24
N THR A 58 -12.16 -0.81 13.14
CA THR A 58 -10.74 -1.01 12.79
C THR A 58 -10.48 -2.38 12.16
N ILE A 59 -11.17 -3.44 12.57
CA ILE A 59 -11.03 -4.77 11.95
C ILE A 59 -11.60 -4.77 10.53
N GLY A 60 -12.77 -4.15 10.34
CA GLY A 60 -13.38 -4.00 9.00
C GLY A 60 -12.53 -3.14 8.06
N MET A 61 -11.99 -2.04 8.57
CA MET A 61 -11.03 -1.19 7.85
C MET A 61 -9.74 -1.94 7.51
N PHE A 62 -9.22 -2.76 8.44
CA PHE A 62 -8.05 -3.58 8.19
C PHE A 62 -8.31 -4.61 7.07
N LEU A 63 -9.43 -5.33 7.12
CA LEU A 63 -9.80 -6.27 6.04
C LEU A 63 -9.94 -5.57 4.69
N GLY A 64 -10.57 -4.39 4.66
CA GLY A 64 -10.63 -3.54 3.47
C GLY A 64 -9.23 -3.16 2.97
N SER A 65 -8.34 -2.76 3.87
CA SER A 65 -6.95 -2.41 3.53
C SER A 65 -6.18 -3.58 2.94
N VAL A 66 -6.37 -4.80 3.45
CA VAL A 66 -5.74 -6.01 2.92
C VAL A 66 -6.16 -6.26 1.48
N VAL A 67 -7.47 -6.14 1.18
CA VAL A 67 -8.00 -6.33 -0.18
C VAL A 67 -7.44 -5.26 -1.11
N THR A 68 -7.48 -3.98 -0.71
CA THR A 68 -6.96 -2.87 -1.52
C THR A 68 -5.46 -2.99 -1.78
N MET A 69 -4.67 -3.33 -0.76
CA MET A 69 -3.22 -3.48 -0.89
C MET A 69 -2.82 -4.72 -1.69
N ALA A 70 -3.57 -5.82 -1.58
CA ALA A 70 -3.38 -6.98 -2.45
C ALA A 70 -3.62 -6.63 -3.91
N PHE A 71 -4.71 -5.92 -4.21
CA PHE A 71 -5.02 -5.46 -5.56
C PHE A 71 -3.96 -4.49 -6.10
N MET A 72 -3.54 -3.50 -5.30
CA MET A 72 -2.43 -2.62 -5.69
C MET A 72 -1.14 -3.38 -5.92
N SER A 73 -0.80 -4.36 -5.07
CA SER A 73 0.43 -5.14 -5.24
C SER A 73 0.46 -5.90 -6.57
N VAL A 74 -0.69 -6.41 -7.02
CA VAL A 74 -0.82 -7.01 -8.36
C VAL A 74 -0.57 -5.98 -9.46
N LEU A 75 -1.12 -4.77 -9.34
CA LEU A 75 -0.97 -3.71 -10.34
C LEU A 75 0.48 -3.20 -10.41
N PHE A 76 1.13 -3.02 -9.26
CA PHE A 76 2.55 -2.68 -9.16
C PHE A 76 3.44 -3.77 -9.76
N THR A 77 3.14 -5.03 -9.46
CA THR A 77 3.89 -6.17 -10.02
C THR A 77 3.72 -6.26 -11.53
N TRP A 78 2.51 -6.03 -12.04
CA TRP A 78 2.25 -5.94 -13.47
C TRP A 78 3.08 -4.81 -14.11
N LEU A 79 3.07 -3.61 -13.53
CA LEU A 79 3.85 -2.48 -14.04
C LEU A 79 5.36 -2.76 -14.02
N TYR A 80 5.86 -3.31 -12.92
CA TYR A 80 7.26 -3.71 -12.77
C TYR A 80 7.69 -4.71 -13.85
N ASN A 81 6.87 -5.74 -14.10
CA ASN A 81 7.17 -6.75 -15.12
C ASN A 81 7.12 -6.17 -16.55
N ASN A 82 6.14 -5.31 -16.86
CA ASN A 82 6.01 -4.70 -18.19
C ASN A 82 7.10 -3.66 -18.50
N THR A 83 7.74 -3.11 -17.47
CA THR A 83 8.83 -2.13 -17.61
C THR A 83 10.22 -2.76 -17.61
N GLY A 84 10.31 -4.10 -17.68
CA GLY A 84 11.58 -4.82 -17.65
C GLY A 84 12.24 -4.85 -16.27
N GLY A 85 11.47 -4.72 -15.20
CA GLY A 85 11.97 -4.70 -13.83
C GLY A 85 12.44 -3.33 -13.34
N SER A 86 11.88 -2.24 -13.86
CA SER A 86 12.28 -0.89 -13.48
C SER A 86 11.64 -0.44 -12.16
N VAL A 87 12.42 -0.49 -11.09
CA VAL A 87 12.01 0.02 -9.75
C VAL A 87 11.68 1.51 -9.80
N PHE A 88 12.37 2.29 -10.63
CA PHE A 88 12.12 3.73 -10.75
C PHE A 88 10.71 4.04 -11.28
N VAL A 89 10.24 3.30 -12.28
CA VAL A 89 8.88 3.48 -12.80
C VAL A 89 7.84 3.10 -11.75
N THR A 90 8.10 2.05 -10.98
CA THR A 90 7.20 1.65 -9.89
C THR A 90 7.18 2.68 -8.76
N LEU A 91 8.32 3.29 -8.44
CA LEU A 91 8.45 4.39 -7.49
C LEU A 91 7.68 5.65 -7.91
N LEU A 92 7.80 6.04 -9.18
CA LEU A 92 7.03 7.16 -9.72
C LEU A 92 5.53 6.90 -9.63
N PHE A 93 5.10 5.69 -10.00
CA PHE A 93 3.71 5.29 -9.91
C PHE A 93 3.21 5.31 -8.45
N HIS A 94 3.98 4.78 -7.50
CA HIS A 94 3.66 4.84 -6.07
C HIS A 94 3.50 6.30 -5.61
N THR A 95 4.44 7.16 -5.98
CA THR A 95 4.40 8.59 -5.60
C THR A 95 3.15 9.27 -6.14
N ILE A 96 2.73 8.96 -7.38
CA ILE A 96 1.51 9.49 -7.99
C ILE A 96 0.25 8.97 -7.29
N VAL A 97 0.20 7.69 -6.93
CA VAL A 97 -0.91 7.11 -6.16
C VAL A 97 -1.03 7.84 -4.82
N ASN A 98 0.06 8.00 -4.08
CA ASN A 98 0.04 8.70 -2.80
C ASN A 98 -0.37 10.17 -2.97
N LEU A 99 0.17 10.87 -3.95
CA LEU A 99 -0.23 12.25 -4.24
C LEU A 99 -1.73 12.35 -4.57
N SER A 100 -2.25 11.42 -5.36
CA SER A 100 -3.66 11.42 -5.74
C SER A 100 -4.56 11.17 -4.53
N THR A 101 -4.19 10.24 -3.66
CA THR A 101 -4.96 9.85 -2.48
C THR A 101 -4.91 10.88 -1.34
N TYR A 102 -3.79 11.57 -1.16
CA TYR A 102 -3.63 12.50 -0.04
C TYR A 102 -3.80 13.97 -0.42
N VAL A 103 -3.63 14.35 -1.69
CA VAL A 103 -3.65 15.76 -2.11
C VAL A 103 -4.78 16.06 -3.10
N VAL A 104 -4.96 15.22 -4.13
CA VAL A 104 -5.94 15.52 -5.20
C VAL A 104 -7.35 15.11 -4.79
N PHE A 105 -7.49 13.93 -4.21
CA PHE A 105 -8.75 13.39 -3.71
C PHE A 105 -8.58 13.02 -2.24
N PRO A 106 -8.73 13.98 -1.31
CA PRO A 106 -8.58 13.73 0.12
C PRO A 106 -9.81 12.96 0.66
N VAL A 107 -10.02 11.75 0.16
CA VAL A 107 -11.11 10.84 0.54
C VAL A 107 -11.08 10.54 2.05
N PHE A 108 -9.90 10.66 2.67
CA PHE A 108 -9.68 10.47 4.10
C PHE A 108 -9.94 11.72 4.95
N GLU A 109 -9.84 12.95 4.41
CA GLU A 109 -10.24 14.15 5.15
C GLU A 109 -11.76 14.26 5.27
N THR A 110 -12.51 13.74 4.28
CA THR A 110 -13.98 13.78 4.30
C THR A 110 -14.59 12.89 5.39
N GLN A 111 -13.83 11.97 6.01
CA GLN A 111 -14.31 11.14 7.13
C GLN A 111 -14.05 11.74 8.51
N THR A 112 -13.09 12.66 8.63
CA THR A 112 -13.00 13.56 9.78
C THR A 112 -13.89 14.75 9.48
N GLY A 113 -15.18 14.64 9.79
CA GLY A 113 -16.08 15.79 9.70
C GLY A 113 -15.48 17.02 10.39
N PRO A 114 -15.89 18.25 10.04
CA PRO A 114 -15.40 19.45 10.70
C PRO A 114 -15.84 19.39 12.16
N LEU A 115 -14.98 18.87 13.04
CA LEU A 115 -15.16 18.88 14.50
C LEU A 115 -14.78 20.24 15.09
N TYR A 116 -15.12 21.32 14.38
CA TYR A 116 -14.91 22.69 14.83
C TYR A 116 -16.06 23.59 14.37
N TYR A 117 -17.25 23.39 14.93
CA TYR A 117 -18.21 24.44 15.32
C TYR A 117 -19.03 23.94 16.50
#